data_AF-A0A4Y7XCS6-F1
#
_entry.id   AF-A0A4Y7XCS6-F1
#
_cell.length_a   1.000
_cell.length_b   1.000
_cell.length_c   1.000
_cell.angle_alpha   90.00
_cell.angle_beta   90.00
_cell.angle_gamma   90.00
#
_symmetry.space_group_name_H-M   'P 1'
#
loop_
_entity.id
_entity.type
_entity.pdbx_description
1 polymer ?
#
loop_
_entity_poly.entity_id
_entity_poly.type
_entity_poly.pdbx_seq_one_letter_code
_entity_poly.pdbx_strand_id
1 'polypeptide(L)'
;MMKQLFLASSFADVSQYFSQFTGEDVQGKTVTFIPTASNLEDINHYMQNDKKAFEALGIKVDELDVAEAAPALIQQKITSND
;
A
#
# COMPACT_ATOMS: atom_id res chain seq x y z
N MET A 1 -7.62 16.66 12.46
CA MET A 1 -6.68 15.53 12.33
C MET A 1 -5.55 15.91 11.40
N MET A 2 -4.31 15.53 11.70
CA MET A 2 -3.18 15.70 10.78
C MET A 2 -3.21 14.61 9.72
N LYS A 3 -2.88 14.96 8.48
CA LYS A 3 -2.68 14.00 7.40
C LYS A 3 -1.22 13.53 7.45
N GLN A 4 -1.00 12.23 7.54
CA GLN A 4 0.32 11.62 7.39
C GLN A 4 0.48 11.18 5.93
N LEU A 5 1.53 11.64 5.25
CA LEU A 5 1.78 11.33 3.86
C LEU A 5 3.25 10.94 3.68
N PHE A 6 3.48 9.73 3.15
CA PHE A 6 4.79 9.24 2.71
C PHE A 6 4.78 9.23 1.18
N LEU A 7 5.55 10.12 0.55
CA LEU A 7 5.59 10.26 -0.92
C LEU A 7 6.92 9.70 -1.43
N ALA A 8 6.85 8.77 -2.39
CA ALA A 8 8.02 8.13 -2.99
C ALA A 8 7.83 7.97 -4.49
N SER A 9 8.91 8.16 -5.26
CA SER A 9 8.91 7.83 -6.69
C SER A 9 8.97 6.32 -6.94
N SER A 10 9.56 5.57 -6.00
CA SER A 10 9.65 4.11 -5.98
C SER A 10 9.63 3.70 -4.51
N PHE A 11 8.55 3.08 -4.04
CA PHE A 11 8.41 2.75 -2.63
C PHE A 11 9.40 1.68 -2.21
N ALA A 12 9.59 0.64 -3.03
CA ALA A 12 10.55 -0.43 -2.78
C ALA A 12 11.95 0.08 -2.42
N ASP A 13 12.45 1.11 -3.12
CA ASP A 13 13.80 1.67 -2.93
C ASP A 13 13.97 2.47 -1.61
N VAL A 14 12.86 2.90 -1.00
CA VAL A 14 12.84 3.76 0.19
C VAL A 14 12.05 3.17 1.36
N SER A 15 11.59 1.93 1.22
CA SER A 15 10.74 1.22 2.19
C SER A 15 11.36 1.14 3.59
N GLN A 16 12.69 1.10 3.69
CA GLN A 16 13.43 1.14 4.96
C GLN A 16 13.14 2.38 5.82
N TYR A 17 12.70 3.49 5.21
CA TYR A 17 12.36 4.72 5.94
C TYR A 17 10.90 4.74 6.42
N PHE A 18 10.07 3.78 5.98
CA PHE A 18 8.64 3.78 6.25
C PHE A 18 8.34 3.62 7.74
N SER A 19 8.95 2.65 8.43
CA SER A 19 8.75 2.44 9.87
C SER A 19 9.25 3.62 10.71
N GLN A 20 10.29 4.32 10.26
CA GLN A 20 10.74 5.55 10.92
C GLN A 20 9.73 6.69 10.75
N PHE A 21 9.13 6.80 9.56
CA PHE A 21 8.12 7.81 9.26
C PHE A 21 6.83 7.60 10.06
N THR A 22 6.35 6.35 10.18
CA THR A 22 5.14 6.04 10.96
C THR A 22 5.32 6.31 12.45
N GLY A 23 6.57 6.24 12.94
CA GLY A 23 6.89 6.47 14.36
C GLY A 23 6.37 5.36 15.29
N GLU A 24 5.96 4.23 14.72
CA GLU A 24 5.36 3.09 15.42
C GLU A 24 5.80 1.76 14.78
N ASP A 25 5.59 0.66 15.51
CA ASP A 25 5.82 -0.68 14.96
C ASP A 25 4.75 -1.02 13.91
N VAL A 26 5.22 -1.40 12.72
CA VAL A 26 4.37 -1.72 11.57
C VAL A 26 4.16 -3.23 11.41
N GLN A 27 4.83 -4.06 12.21
CA GLN A 27 4.73 -5.51 12.10
C GLN A 27 3.28 -6.00 12.37
N GLY A 28 2.73 -6.75 11.43
CA GLY A 28 1.39 -7.33 11.52
C GLY A 28 0.23 -6.40 11.13
N LYS A 29 0.52 -5.11 10.88
CA LYS A 29 -0.44 -4.14 10.33
C LYS A 29 -0.87 -4.51 8.92
N THR A 30 -1.90 -3.86 8.43
CA THR A 30 -2.50 -4.04 7.11
C THR A 30 -2.32 -2.79 6.26
N VAL A 31 -2.25 -2.96 4.94
CA VAL A 31 -2.28 -1.84 3.99
C VAL A 31 -3.27 -2.14 2.88
N THR A 32 -4.16 -1.18 2.60
CA THR A 32 -4.98 -1.23 1.38
C THR A 32 -4.10 -0.86 0.19
N PHE A 33 -3.74 -1.84 -0.62
CA PHE A 33 -2.88 -1.65 -1.78
C PHE A 33 -3.73 -1.43 -3.04
N ILE A 34 -3.65 -0.25 -3.66
CA ILE A 34 -4.48 0.15 -4.81
C ILE A 34 -3.63 0.14 -6.10
N PRO A 35 -3.61 -0.98 -6.87
CA PRO A 35 -2.79 -1.12 -8.08
C PRO A 35 -3.40 -0.48 -9.33
N THR A 36 -4.60 0.11 -9.23
CA THR A 36 -5.43 0.49 -10.38
C THR A 36 -4.71 1.34 -11.44
N ALA A 37 -3.78 2.21 -11.04
CA ALA A 37 -3.00 3.02 -11.98
C ALA A 37 -2.15 2.14 -12.93
N SER A 38 -1.68 0.99 -12.46
CA SER A 38 -0.85 0.06 -13.23
C SER A 38 -1.63 -0.87 -14.16
N ASN A 39 -2.98 -0.84 -14.15
CA ASN A 39 -3.80 -1.73 -14.98
C ASN A 39 -3.60 -1.52 -16.48
N LEU A 40 -3.24 -0.31 -16.88
CA LEU A 40 -3.04 0.08 -18.29
C LEU A 40 -1.57 0.07 -18.71
N GLU A 41 -0.66 -0.32 -17.81
CA GLU A 41 0.77 -0.31 -18.09
C GLU A 41 1.26 -1.72 -18.48
N ASP A 42 1.96 -1.80 -19.62
CA ASP A 42 2.55 -3.05 -20.10
C ASP A 42 3.69 -3.56 -19.19
N ILE A 43 4.30 -2.67 -18.39
CA ILE A 43 5.38 -2.99 -17.46
C ILE A 43 4.93 -2.65 -16.04
N ASN A 44 4.43 -3.64 -15.30
CA ASN A 44 3.90 -3.47 -13.94
C ASN A 44 4.76 -4.15 -12.85
N HIS A 45 6.03 -4.45 -13.16
CA HIS A 45 6.91 -5.20 -12.25
C HIS A 45 7.21 -4.45 -10.95
N TYR A 46 7.18 -3.11 -10.97
CA TYR A 46 7.41 -2.28 -9.80
C TYR A 46 6.33 -2.49 -8.72
N MET A 47 5.09 -2.75 -9.12
CA MET A 47 3.99 -3.03 -8.19
C MET A 47 4.27 -4.28 -7.34
N GLN A 48 4.87 -5.31 -7.94
CA GLN A 48 5.28 -6.51 -7.22
C GLN A 48 6.45 -6.25 -6.26
N ASN A 49 7.36 -5.34 -6.62
CA ASN A 49 8.45 -4.93 -5.73
C ASN A 49 7.91 -4.15 -4.52
N ASP A 50 6.95 -3.25 -4.74
CA ASP A 50 6.32 -2.48 -3.67
C ASP A 50 5.56 -3.38 -2.69
N LYS A 51 4.80 -4.36 -3.19
CA LYS A 51 4.14 -5.37 -2.34
C LYS A 51 5.13 -6.14 -1.48
N LYS A 52 6.20 -6.66 -2.09
CA LYS A 52 7.26 -7.39 -1.37
C LYS A 52 7.94 -6.50 -0.33
N ALA A 53 8.08 -5.21 -0.60
CA ALA A 53 8.64 -4.27 0.35
C ALA A 53 7.75 -4.10 1.58
N PHE A 54 6.42 -4.01 1.41
CA PHE A 54 5.48 -4.03 2.54
C PHE A 54 5.56 -5.36 3.32
N GLU A 55 5.56 -6.49 2.62
CA GLU A 55 5.66 -7.82 3.26
C GLU A 55 6.98 -7.99 4.04
N ALA A 56 8.09 -7.46 3.52
CA ALA A 56 9.39 -7.48 4.19
C ALA A 56 9.42 -6.64 5.48
N LEU A 57 8.57 -5.62 5.57
CA LEU A 57 8.32 -4.84 6.80
C LEU A 57 7.35 -5.56 7.77
N GLY A 58 6.83 -6.73 7.40
CA GLY A 58 5.85 -7.47 8.18
C GLY A 58 4.42 -6.95 8.02
N ILE A 59 4.15 -6.09 7.04
CA ILE A 59 2.83 -5.54 6.75
C ILE A 59 2.08 -6.51 5.82
N LYS A 60 0.80 -6.74 6.12
CA LYS A 60 -0.10 -7.57 5.31
C LYS A 60 -0.72 -6.72 4.20
N VAL A 61 -0.44 -7.10 2.96
CA VAL A 61 -0.99 -6.44 1.78
C VAL A 61 -2.41 -6.93 1.53
N ASP A 62 -3.37 -6.00 1.49
CA ASP A 62 -4.76 -6.25 1.08
C ASP A 62 -5.08 -5.47 -0.20
N GLU A 63 -5.15 -6.16 -1.32
CA GLU A 63 -5.30 -5.54 -2.64
C GLU A 63 -6.73 -5.05 -2.91
N LEU A 64 -6.86 -3.84 -3.45
CA LEU A 64 -8.12 -3.23 -3.86
C LEU A 64 -7.96 -2.57 -5.22
N ASP A 65 -8.45 -3.21 -6.28
CA ASP A 65 -8.62 -2.54 -7.55
C ASP A 65 -9.92 -1.72 -7.55
N VAL A 66 -9.80 -0.39 -7.48
CA VAL A 66 -10.96 0.51 -7.42
C VAL A 66 -11.68 0.66 -8.76
N ALA A 67 -11.09 0.23 -9.88
CA ALA A 67 -11.77 0.21 -11.18
C ALA A 67 -12.80 -0.93 -11.29
N GLU A 68 -12.59 -2.03 -10.55
CA GLU A 68 -13.43 -3.22 -10.61
C GLU A 68 -14.28 -3.43 -9.35
N ALA A 69 -13.84 -2.90 -8.21
CA ALA A 69 -14.51 -3.13 -6.93
C ALA A 69 -15.84 -2.36 -6.77
N ALA A 70 -16.81 -3.00 -6.12
CA ALA A 70 -18.05 -2.35 -5.74
C ALA A 70 -17.80 -1.25 -4.67
N PRO A 71 -18.57 -0.15 -4.66
CA PRO A 71 -18.39 0.95 -3.69
C PRO A 71 -18.40 0.50 -2.23
N ALA A 72 -19.22 -0.49 -1.87
CA ALA A 72 -19.27 -1.03 -0.52
C ALA A 72 -17.95 -1.70 -0.09
N LEU A 73 -17.28 -2.41 -1.01
CA LEU A 73 -15.98 -3.04 -0.76
C LEU A 73 -14.87 -2.00 -0.65
N ILE A 74 -14.90 -0.97 -1.51
CA ILE A 74 -13.96 0.17 -1.44
C ILE A 74 -14.06 0.83 -0.07
N GLN A 75 -15.29 1.15 0.37
CA GLN A 75 -15.52 1.73 1.68
C GLN A 75 -15.02 0.82 2.80
N GLN A 76 -15.36 -0.47 2.74
CA GLN A 76 -14.94 -1.45 3.76
C GLN A 76 -13.42 -1.48 3.92
N LYS A 77 -12.65 -1.63 2.83
CA LYS A 77 -11.19 -1.77 2.92
C LYS A 77 -10.50 -0.49 3.36
N ILE A 78 -10.89 0.67 2.82
CA ILE A 78 -10.31 1.97 3.17
C ILE A 78 -10.56 2.32 4.65
N THR A 79 -11.64 1.83 5.26
CA THR A 79 -11.93 2.13 6.68
C THR A 79 -11.52 1.04 7.66
N SER A 80 -11.18 -0.17 7.21
CA SER A 80 -10.89 -1.30 8.10
C SER A 80 -9.39 -1.62 8.25
N ASN A 81 -8.59 -1.30 7.23
CA ASN A 81 -7.13 -1.44 7.30
C ASN A 81 -6.50 -0.25 8.05
N ASP A 82 -5.25 -0.43 8.49
CA ASP A 82 -4.51 0.55 9.30
C ASP A 82 -4.18 1.87 8.58
#